data_AF-A0A2M7V011-F1
#
_entry.id   AF-A0A2M7V011-F1
#
_cell.length_a   1.000
_cell.length_b   1.000
_cell.length_c   1.000
_cell.angle_alpha   90.00
_cell.angle_beta   90.00
_cell.angle_gamma   90.00
#
_symmetry.space_group_name_H-M   'P 1'
#
loop_
_entity.id
_entity.type
_entity.pdbx_description
1 polymer ?
#
loop_
_entity_poly.entity_id
_entity_poly.type
_entity_poly.pdbx_seq_one_letter_code
_entity_poly.pdbx_strand_id
1 'polypeptide(L)'
;MLKLEDRKEKITEKLDEILEEQKGSEFKEFKNLEVLKNLEEKVPEEAKEAMRKAQENCLKRLQGDLEKMSPEDQEKFKKYTEKISGEKEKHLEILENLKSEIKAVPETPKVLELKEKLEEGKIEIIEKIEKKLEKLDCPLWVPPAPGFCKEGRVIIERDPETGCPLPPKCIIPSEVEIPEKPEVCITLWDPVCGKDGKTYSNECFAKLAGVEMDYKGKCKEKECQTDADCPQPLCGPVMPGRPQPLCIGVKSKCIEGKCQIQQIQPIQVIPEKE
;
A
#
# COMPACT_ATOMS: atom_id res chain seq x y z
N MET A 1 14.63 -10.46 13.68
CA MET A 1 13.56 -9.74 12.96
C MET A 1 14.12 -9.34 11.60
N LEU A 2 13.48 -9.74 10.50
CA LEU A 2 13.86 -9.28 9.15
C LEU A 2 13.46 -7.81 9.00
N LYS A 3 14.30 -6.96 8.41
CA LYS A 3 13.96 -5.56 8.14
C LYS A 3 12.74 -5.49 7.20
N LEU A 4 12.01 -4.38 7.23
CA LEU A 4 10.86 -4.17 6.35
C LEU A 4 11.27 -4.26 4.87
N GLU A 5 12.46 -3.76 4.52
CA GLU A 5 13.09 -3.93 3.21
C GLU A 5 13.30 -5.41 2.86
N ASP A 6 13.94 -6.18 3.75
CA ASP A 6 14.18 -7.62 3.56
C ASP A 6 12.88 -8.42 3.36
N ARG A 7 11.78 -8.00 4.00
CA ARG A 7 10.45 -8.63 3.83
C ARG A 7 9.84 -8.31 2.47
N LYS A 8 9.97 -7.06 1.99
CA LYS A 8 9.47 -6.63 0.68
C LYS A 8 10.20 -7.33 -0.46
N GLU A 9 11.53 -7.43 -0.35
CA GLU A 9 12.35 -8.14 -1.34
C GLU A 9 11.96 -9.61 -1.41
N LYS A 10 11.85 -10.28 -0.27
CA LYS A 10 11.45 -11.69 -0.20
C LYS A 10 10.04 -11.96 -0.73
N ILE A 11 9.11 -11.02 -0.60
CA ILE A 11 7.77 -11.12 -1.21
C ILE A 11 7.88 -10.98 -2.73
N THR A 12 8.67 -10.01 -3.21
CA THR A 12 8.89 -9.77 -4.64
C THR A 12 9.53 -11.00 -5.30
N GLU A 13 10.58 -11.56 -4.70
CA GLU A 13 11.25 -12.77 -5.20
C GLU A 13 10.30 -13.96 -5.31
N LYS A 14 9.50 -14.21 -4.27
CA LYS A 14 8.51 -15.29 -4.29
C LYS A 14 7.44 -15.09 -5.37
N LEU A 15 7.00 -13.85 -5.58
CA LEU A 15 6.06 -13.55 -6.66
C LEU A 15 6.71 -13.82 -8.02
N ASP A 16 7.93 -13.36 -8.21
CA ASP A 16 8.67 -13.59 -9.46
C ASP A 16 8.88 -15.09 -9.72
N GLU A 17 9.24 -15.88 -8.71
CA GLU A 17 9.31 -17.35 -8.82
C GLU A 17 7.97 -17.96 -9.25
N ILE A 18 6.85 -17.57 -8.60
CA ILE A 18 5.52 -18.08 -8.94
C ILE A 18 5.14 -17.73 -10.39
N LEU A 19 5.42 -16.49 -10.80
CA LEU A 19 5.13 -16.00 -12.14
C LEU A 19 5.98 -16.73 -13.19
N GLU A 20 7.25 -17.05 -12.89
CA GLU A 20 8.14 -17.83 -13.76
C GLU A 20 7.74 -19.31 -13.85
N GLU A 21 7.23 -19.89 -12.78
CA GLU A 21 6.77 -21.28 -12.77
C GLU A 21 5.41 -21.48 -13.47
N GLN A 22 4.63 -20.41 -13.71
CA GLN A 22 3.38 -20.53 -14.46
C GLN A 22 3.64 -21.08 -15.88
N LYS A 23 2.98 -22.18 -16.24
CA LYS A 23 2.93 -22.66 -17.63
C LYS A 23 2.04 -21.72 -18.43
N GLY A 24 2.64 -20.87 -19.26
CA GLY A 24 1.94 -19.79 -19.95
C GLY A 24 1.93 -19.92 -21.47
N SER A 25 0.87 -19.39 -22.09
CA SER A 25 0.72 -19.16 -23.53
C SER A 25 1.82 -18.25 -24.09
N GLU A 26 1.87 -18.09 -25.42
CA GLU A 26 2.80 -17.23 -26.19
C GLU A 26 3.02 -15.81 -25.59
N PHE A 27 2.05 -15.27 -24.84
CA PHE A 27 2.10 -13.96 -24.17
C PHE A 27 1.94 -14.04 -22.64
N LYS A 28 2.73 -14.93 -22.01
CA LYS A 28 2.69 -15.21 -20.58
C LYS A 28 2.88 -13.94 -19.73
N GLU A 29 3.89 -13.13 -20.02
CA GLU A 29 4.20 -11.94 -19.22
C GLU A 29 3.06 -10.91 -19.23
N PHE A 30 2.35 -10.77 -20.35
CA PHE A 30 1.17 -9.90 -20.41
C PHE A 30 0.03 -10.38 -19.49
N LYS A 31 -0.23 -11.70 -19.44
CA LYS A 31 -1.22 -12.27 -18.51
C LYS A 31 -0.77 -12.11 -17.05
N ASN A 32 0.51 -12.30 -16.78
CA ASN A 32 1.08 -12.11 -15.45
C ASN A 32 0.84 -10.68 -14.96
N LEU A 33 1.03 -9.67 -15.83
CA LEU A 33 0.74 -8.27 -15.50
C LEU A 33 -0.73 -8.01 -15.19
N GLU A 34 -1.66 -8.59 -15.95
CA GLU A 34 -3.09 -8.48 -15.67
C GLU A 34 -3.45 -9.06 -14.28
N VAL A 35 -2.90 -10.23 -13.95
CA VAL A 35 -3.08 -10.85 -12.63
C VAL A 35 -2.50 -9.97 -11.52
N LEU A 36 -1.27 -9.47 -11.70
CA LEU A 36 -0.62 -8.60 -10.72
C LEU A 36 -1.40 -7.30 -10.49
N LYS A 37 -1.99 -6.71 -11.54
CA LYS A 37 -2.85 -5.52 -11.42
C LYS A 37 -4.11 -5.80 -10.62
N ASN A 38 -4.78 -6.91 -10.91
CA ASN A 38 -5.95 -7.33 -10.15
C ASN A 38 -5.64 -7.66 -8.69
N LEU A 39 -4.42 -8.12 -8.39
CA LEU A 39 -3.96 -8.35 -7.03
C LEU A 39 -3.58 -7.06 -6.31
N GLU A 40 -3.01 -6.06 -7.00
CA GLU A 40 -2.62 -4.77 -6.43
C GLU A 40 -3.80 -4.07 -5.71
N GLU A 41 -5.01 -4.20 -6.25
CA GLU A 41 -6.25 -3.66 -5.65
C GLU A 41 -6.67 -4.37 -4.35
N LYS A 42 -6.23 -5.62 -4.16
CA LYS A 42 -6.69 -6.50 -3.06
C LYS A 42 -5.67 -6.66 -1.95
N VAL A 43 -4.42 -6.23 -2.16
CA VAL A 43 -3.35 -6.36 -1.17
C VAL A 43 -3.31 -5.18 -0.19
N PRO A 44 -2.87 -5.41 1.06
CA PRO A 44 -2.61 -4.32 2.01
C PRO A 44 -1.56 -3.32 1.51
N GLU A 45 -1.63 -2.07 1.98
CA GLU A 45 -0.71 -0.98 1.61
C GLU A 45 0.77 -1.38 1.75
N GLU A 46 1.10 -2.13 2.80
CA GLU A 46 2.48 -2.57 3.08
C GLU A 46 3.03 -3.53 2.02
N ALA A 47 2.15 -4.20 1.28
CA ALA A 47 2.48 -5.14 0.21
C ALA A 47 2.35 -4.54 -1.20
N LYS A 48 1.71 -3.38 -1.35
CA LYS A 48 1.52 -2.71 -2.65
C LYS A 48 2.86 -2.39 -3.31
N GLU A 49 3.86 -1.96 -2.54
CA GLU A 49 5.19 -1.67 -3.08
C GLU A 49 5.88 -2.92 -3.66
N ALA A 50 5.74 -4.07 -3.01
CA ALA A 50 6.26 -5.33 -3.53
C ALA A 50 5.53 -5.76 -4.81
N MET A 51 4.20 -5.59 -4.88
CA MET A 51 3.43 -5.82 -6.10
C MET A 51 3.89 -4.89 -7.23
N ARG A 52 4.10 -3.62 -6.92
CA ARG A 52 4.56 -2.61 -7.87
C ARG A 52 5.94 -2.93 -8.43
N LYS A 53 6.84 -3.49 -7.62
CA LYS A 53 8.17 -3.95 -8.06
C LYS A 53 8.07 -5.20 -8.93
N ALA A 54 7.21 -6.16 -8.57
CA ALA A 54 6.95 -7.34 -9.40
C ALA A 54 6.34 -6.95 -10.77
N GLN A 55 5.46 -5.95 -10.81
CA GLN A 55 4.92 -5.40 -12.06
C GLN A 55 6.02 -4.79 -12.95
N GLU A 56 6.95 -4.01 -12.38
CA GLU A 56 8.09 -3.45 -13.13
C GLU A 56 9.00 -4.55 -13.69
N ASN A 57 9.32 -5.57 -12.88
CA ASN A 57 10.12 -6.71 -13.32
C ASN A 57 9.43 -7.46 -14.49
N CYS A 58 8.13 -7.68 -14.38
CA CYS A 58 7.33 -8.33 -15.42
C CYS A 58 7.22 -7.47 -16.69
N LEU A 59 7.06 -6.15 -16.58
CA LEU A 59 7.11 -5.21 -17.71
C LEU A 59 8.45 -5.28 -18.45
N LYS A 60 9.57 -5.32 -17.72
CA LYS A 60 10.92 -5.46 -18.31
C LYS A 60 11.10 -6.78 -19.05
N ARG A 61 10.58 -7.88 -18.49
CA ARG A 61 10.57 -9.20 -19.18
C ARG A 61 9.75 -9.14 -20.46
N LEU A 62 8.52 -8.61 -20.40
CA LEU A 62 7.64 -8.44 -21.56
C LEU A 62 8.29 -7.58 -22.66
N GLN A 63 8.93 -6.48 -22.27
CA GLN A 63 9.68 -5.64 -23.21
C GLN A 63 10.77 -6.45 -23.92
N GLY A 64 11.57 -7.20 -23.16
CA GLY A 64 12.63 -8.04 -23.72
C GLY A 64 12.11 -9.12 -24.67
N ASP A 65 10.90 -9.65 -24.42
CA ASP A 65 10.24 -10.59 -25.33
C ASP A 65 9.81 -9.88 -26.63
N LEU A 66 9.16 -8.71 -26.52
CA LEU A 66 8.68 -7.93 -27.66
C LEU A 66 9.81 -7.45 -28.59
N GLU A 67 11.00 -7.16 -28.04
CA GLU A 67 12.20 -6.79 -28.82
C GLU A 67 12.80 -7.97 -29.59
N LYS A 68 12.61 -9.20 -29.09
CA LYS A 68 13.09 -10.43 -29.73
C LYS A 68 12.08 -11.02 -30.72
N MET A 69 10.83 -10.57 -30.67
CA MET A 69 9.76 -11.06 -31.53
C MET A 69 9.93 -10.65 -32.99
N SER A 70 9.45 -11.51 -33.88
CA SER A 70 9.30 -11.18 -35.30
C SER A 70 8.15 -10.20 -35.52
N PRO A 71 8.11 -9.45 -36.65
CA PRO A 71 6.96 -8.59 -36.98
C PRO A 71 5.63 -9.34 -37.02
N GLU A 72 5.64 -10.63 -37.38
CA GLU A 72 4.47 -11.50 -37.42
C GLU A 72 3.95 -11.81 -36.01
N ASP A 73 4.86 -12.06 -35.06
CA ASP A 73 4.51 -12.34 -33.67
C ASP A 73 4.06 -11.07 -32.93
N GLN A 74 4.58 -9.90 -33.32
CA GLN A 74 4.06 -8.60 -32.87
C GLN A 74 2.62 -8.37 -33.34
N GLU A 75 2.28 -8.78 -34.57
CA GLU A 75 0.90 -8.71 -35.07
C GLU A 75 -0.02 -9.71 -34.35
N LYS A 76 0.49 -10.91 -34.01
CA LYS A 76 -0.24 -11.84 -33.14
C LYS A 76 -0.47 -11.26 -31.75
N PHE A 77 0.51 -10.56 -31.19
CA PHE A 77 0.36 -9.88 -29.90
C PHE A 77 -0.74 -8.81 -29.96
N LYS A 78 -0.76 -7.99 -31.01
CA LYS A 78 -1.83 -7.01 -31.26
C LYS A 78 -3.21 -7.68 -31.30
N LYS A 79 -3.36 -8.72 -32.13
CA LYS A 79 -4.61 -9.52 -32.21
C LYS A 79 -4.98 -10.18 -30.88
N TYR A 80 -3.99 -10.50 -30.06
CA TYR A 80 -4.19 -11.08 -28.74
C TYR A 80 -4.71 -10.04 -27.74
N THR A 81 -4.07 -8.88 -27.59
CA THR A 81 -4.53 -7.80 -26.68
C THR A 81 -5.95 -7.32 -27.02
N GLU A 82 -6.29 -7.36 -28.30
CA GLU A 82 -7.64 -7.11 -28.79
C GLU A 82 -8.69 -8.11 -28.29
N LYS A 83 -8.37 -9.41 -28.34
CA LYS A 83 -9.30 -10.52 -28.12
C LYS A 83 -9.39 -11.00 -26.67
N ILE A 84 -8.43 -10.67 -25.82
CA ILE A 84 -8.43 -11.10 -24.42
C ILE A 84 -9.69 -10.57 -23.71
N SER A 85 -10.31 -11.49 -22.97
CA SER A 85 -11.31 -11.24 -21.93
C SER A 85 -10.62 -10.61 -20.72
N GLY A 86 -11.01 -9.40 -20.37
CA GLY A 86 -10.39 -8.62 -19.30
C GLY A 86 -10.91 -7.19 -19.30
N GLU A 87 -10.48 -6.39 -18.33
CA GLU A 87 -10.80 -4.95 -18.31
C GLU A 87 -9.91 -4.21 -19.30
N LYS A 88 -10.52 -3.63 -20.34
CA LYS A 88 -9.79 -2.96 -21.43
C LYS A 88 -8.99 -1.76 -20.93
N GLU A 89 -9.45 -1.14 -19.85
CA GLU A 89 -8.80 -0.05 -19.14
C GLU A 89 -7.48 -0.53 -18.49
N LYS A 90 -7.47 -1.72 -17.88
CA LYS A 90 -6.25 -2.33 -17.32
C LYS A 90 -5.25 -2.71 -18.41
N HIS A 91 -5.73 -3.17 -19.57
CA HIS A 91 -4.85 -3.40 -20.72
C HIS A 91 -4.24 -2.09 -21.22
N LEU A 92 -5.04 -1.02 -21.34
CA LEU A 92 -4.55 0.29 -21.74
C LEU A 92 -3.47 0.79 -20.77
N GLU A 93 -3.68 0.60 -19.46
CA GLU A 93 -2.71 0.94 -18.42
C GLU A 93 -1.39 0.19 -18.59
N ILE A 94 -1.44 -1.13 -18.84
CA ILE A 94 -0.26 -1.95 -19.09
C ILE A 94 0.52 -1.44 -20.31
N LEU A 95 -0.18 -1.10 -21.40
CA LEU A 95 0.47 -0.59 -22.62
C LEU A 95 1.05 0.82 -22.44
N GLU A 96 0.41 1.69 -21.65
CA GLU A 96 0.96 3.00 -21.28
C GLU A 96 2.25 2.86 -20.48
N ASN A 97 2.22 2.04 -19.43
CA ASN A 97 3.38 1.83 -18.57
C ASN A 97 4.53 1.15 -19.33
N LEU A 98 4.23 0.17 -20.19
CA LEU A 98 5.21 -0.45 -21.09
C LEU A 98 5.87 0.58 -22.02
N LYS A 99 5.10 1.52 -22.59
CA LYS A 99 5.65 2.60 -23.42
C LYS A 99 6.59 3.50 -22.63
N SER A 100 6.28 3.78 -21.37
CA SER A 100 7.15 4.58 -20.50
C SER A 100 8.47 3.87 -20.18
N GLU A 101 8.46 2.55 -19.93
CA GLU A 101 9.69 1.76 -19.73
C GLU A 101 10.57 1.72 -20.99
N ILE A 102 9.98 1.61 -22.20
CA ILE A 102 10.72 1.58 -23.47
C ILE A 102 11.47 2.91 -23.74
N LYS A 103 11.02 4.05 -23.17
CA LYS A 103 11.73 5.34 -23.32
C LYS A 103 13.11 5.37 -22.67
N ALA A 104 13.40 4.45 -21.75
CA ALA A 104 14.70 4.34 -21.09
C ALA A 104 15.79 3.67 -21.95
N VAL A 105 15.43 3.12 -23.12
CA VAL A 105 16.34 2.40 -24.03
C VAL A 105 16.80 3.30 -25.20
N PRO A 106 18.06 3.19 -25.67
CA PRO A 106 18.52 3.90 -26.86
C PRO A 106 17.62 3.61 -28.08
N GLU A 107 17.28 4.66 -28.83
CA GLU A 107 16.39 4.61 -29.99
C GLU A 107 17.03 3.83 -31.15
N THR A 108 16.85 2.52 -31.13
CA THR A 108 17.15 1.68 -32.29
C THR A 108 15.95 1.68 -33.25
N PRO A 109 16.16 1.45 -34.56
CA PRO A 109 15.06 1.38 -35.54
C PRO A 109 13.97 0.38 -35.16
N LYS A 110 14.34 -0.75 -34.54
CA LYS A 110 13.39 -1.75 -34.03
C LYS A 110 12.54 -1.25 -32.86
N VAL A 111 13.14 -0.46 -31.97
CA VAL A 111 12.43 0.15 -30.83
C VAL A 111 11.43 1.21 -31.31
N LEU A 112 11.77 1.95 -32.37
CA LEU A 112 10.86 2.93 -32.96
C LEU A 112 9.65 2.25 -33.63
N GLU A 113 9.88 1.18 -34.40
CA GLU A 113 8.82 0.38 -35.02
C GLU A 113 7.91 -0.27 -33.97
N LEU A 114 8.48 -0.75 -32.86
CA LEU A 114 7.73 -1.30 -31.74
C LEU A 114 6.86 -0.23 -31.05
N LYS A 115 7.37 0.99 -30.85
CA LYS A 115 6.62 2.12 -30.27
C LYS A 115 5.42 2.49 -31.14
N GLU A 116 5.59 2.50 -32.46
CA GLU A 116 4.52 2.83 -33.41
C GLU A 116 3.40 1.77 -33.37
N LYS A 117 3.75 0.48 -33.45
CA LYS A 117 2.77 -0.63 -33.34
C LYS A 117 2.06 -0.66 -32.00
N LEU A 118 2.76 -0.30 -30.92
CA LEU A 118 2.16 -0.19 -29.59
C LEU A 118 1.14 0.94 -29.53
N GLU A 119 1.38 2.06 -30.23
CA GLU A 119 0.44 3.17 -30.33
C GLU A 119 -0.80 2.82 -31.14
N GLU A 120 -0.64 2.10 -32.25
CA GLU A 120 -1.79 1.59 -33.02
C GLU A 120 -2.67 0.68 -32.17
N GLY A 121 -2.08 -0.26 -31.42
CA GLY A 121 -2.83 -1.15 -30.54
C GLY A 121 -3.58 -0.41 -29.43
N LYS A 122 -3.05 0.72 -28.96
CA LYS A 122 -3.73 1.58 -27.97
C LYS A 122 -4.95 2.28 -28.54
N ILE A 123 -4.85 2.85 -29.74
CA ILE A 123 -5.97 3.53 -30.41
C ILE A 123 -7.16 2.58 -30.53
N GLU A 124 -6.92 1.34 -30.96
CA GLU A 124 -7.98 0.32 -31.10
C GLU A 124 -8.61 -0.09 -29.76
N ILE A 125 -7.85 -0.10 -28.67
CA ILE A 125 -8.38 -0.37 -27.32
C ILE A 125 -9.24 0.80 -26.85
N ILE A 126 -8.80 2.04 -27.08
CA ILE A 126 -9.56 3.25 -26.76
C ILE A 126 -10.90 3.25 -27.49
N GLU A 127 -10.94 2.97 -28.78
CA GLU A 127 -12.20 2.86 -29.53
C GLU A 127 -13.16 1.81 -28.94
N LYS A 128 -12.62 0.68 -28.46
CA LYS A 128 -13.42 -0.37 -27.79
C LYS A 128 -13.94 0.09 -26.43
N ILE A 129 -13.18 0.89 -25.69
CA ILE A 129 -13.61 1.51 -24.43
C ILE A 129 -14.73 2.51 -24.73
N GLU A 130 -14.54 3.44 -25.68
CA GLU A 130 -15.54 4.43 -26.07
C GLU A 130 -16.87 3.77 -26.50
N LYS A 131 -16.82 2.73 -27.34
CA LYS A 131 -18.01 1.94 -27.71
C LYS A 131 -18.69 1.24 -26.53
N LYS A 132 -17.94 0.89 -25.49
CA LYS A 132 -18.49 0.29 -24.27
C LYS A 132 -19.12 1.38 -23.39
N LEU A 133 -18.51 2.57 -23.33
CA LEU A 133 -19.04 3.72 -22.59
C LEU A 133 -20.35 4.24 -23.15
N GLU A 134 -20.47 4.29 -24.49
CA GLU A 134 -21.71 4.64 -25.16
C GLU A 134 -22.87 3.68 -24.80
N LYS A 135 -22.57 2.40 -24.57
CA LYS A 135 -23.57 1.40 -24.14
C LYS A 135 -23.94 1.48 -22.66
N LEU A 136 -23.05 2.02 -21.84
CA LEU A 136 -23.20 2.13 -20.38
C LEU A 136 -23.72 3.50 -19.94
N ASP A 137 -23.95 4.42 -20.88
CA ASP A 137 -24.37 5.81 -20.64
C ASP A 137 -23.44 6.55 -19.67
N CYS A 138 -22.13 6.28 -19.80
CA CYS A 138 -21.10 6.93 -18.99
C CYS A 138 -20.82 8.36 -19.47
N PRO A 139 -20.37 9.27 -18.58
CA PRO A 139 -19.93 10.60 -18.98
C PRO A 139 -18.75 10.51 -19.96
N LEU A 140 -18.56 11.57 -20.75
CA LEU A 140 -17.45 11.68 -21.71
C LEU A 140 -16.11 11.44 -21.00
N TRP A 141 -15.47 10.32 -21.32
CA TRP A 141 -14.17 9.94 -20.78
C TRP A 141 -13.06 10.32 -21.76
N VAL A 142 -11.95 10.85 -21.25
CA VAL A 142 -10.82 11.29 -22.07
C VAL A 142 -9.62 10.37 -21.80
N PRO A 143 -9.06 9.70 -22.84
CA PRO A 143 -7.89 8.87 -22.67
C PRO A 143 -6.64 9.68 -22.33
N PRO A 144 -5.61 9.06 -21.73
CA PRO A 144 -4.36 9.74 -21.43
C PRO A 144 -3.68 10.22 -22.73
N ALA A 145 -3.28 11.48 -22.76
CA ALA A 145 -2.54 12.04 -23.89
C ALA A 145 -1.16 11.35 -24.06
N PRO A 146 -0.57 11.32 -25.27
CA PRO A 146 0.77 10.78 -25.46
C PRO A 146 1.80 11.47 -24.55
N GLY A 147 2.44 10.69 -23.67
CA GLY A 147 3.41 11.25 -22.72
C GLY A 147 2.77 11.97 -21.52
N PHE A 148 1.49 11.69 -21.23
CA PHE A 148 0.75 12.19 -20.07
C PHE A 148 1.51 12.02 -18.75
N CYS A 149 2.13 10.85 -18.55
CA CYS A 149 2.92 10.55 -17.35
C CYS A 149 4.35 10.22 -17.76
N LYS A 150 5.29 11.14 -17.47
CA LYS A 150 6.70 11.02 -17.88
C LYS A 150 7.56 10.26 -16.86
N GLU A 151 7.33 10.52 -15.58
CA GLU A 151 8.15 10.04 -14.45
C GLU A 151 7.32 9.24 -13.43
N GLY A 152 6.13 8.79 -13.84
CA GLY A 152 5.20 8.09 -12.97
C GLY A 152 4.44 7.01 -13.71
N ARG A 153 3.41 6.50 -13.06
CA ARG A 153 2.54 5.45 -13.59
C ARG A 153 1.16 6.01 -13.88
N VAL A 154 0.59 5.65 -15.02
CA VAL A 154 -0.81 5.94 -15.33
C VAL A 154 -1.67 4.94 -14.58
N ILE A 155 -2.75 5.40 -13.93
CA ILE A 155 -3.78 4.57 -13.31
C ILE A 155 -5.14 5.02 -13.80
N ILE A 156 -5.99 4.05 -14.17
CA ILE A 156 -7.38 4.29 -14.57
C ILE A 156 -8.28 3.51 -13.61
N GLU A 157 -8.88 4.22 -12.66
CA GLU A 157 -9.82 3.65 -11.69
C GLU A 157 -11.23 3.61 -12.27
N ARG A 158 -12.11 2.79 -11.68
CA ARG A 158 -13.55 2.82 -11.95
C ARG A 158 -14.27 3.43 -10.77
N ASP A 159 -15.33 4.16 -11.08
CA ASP A 159 -16.30 4.60 -10.10
C ASP A 159 -17.03 3.37 -9.52
N PRO A 160 -17.05 3.20 -8.19
CA PRO A 160 -17.62 2.01 -7.55
C PRO A 160 -19.15 1.94 -7.64
N GLU A 161 -19.84 3.06 -7.88
CA GLU A 161 -21.31 3.11 -7.98
C GLU A 161 -21.78 2.91 -9.42
N THR A 162 -21.14 3.60 -10.36
CA THR A 162 -21.55 3.60 -11.78
C THR A 162 -20.78 2.58 -12.63
N GLY A 163 -19.63 2.11 -12.16
CA GLY A 163 -18.73 1.24 -12.91
C GLY A 163 -18.04 1.93 -14.09
N CYS A 164 -18.27 3.24 -14.29
CA CYS A 164 -17.66 4.04 -15.34
C CYS A 164 -16.18 4.29 -15.02
N PRO A 165 -15.29 4.32 -16.03
CA PRO A 165 -13.90 4.68 -15.82
C PRO A 165 -13.79 6.15 -15.43
N LEU A 166 -12.96 6.41 -14.43
CA LEU A 166 -12.58 7.76 -14.01
C LEU A 166 -11.47 8.31 -14.90
N PRO A 167 -11.27 9.64 -14.95
CA PRO A 167 -10.16 10.24 -15.67
C PRO A 167 -8.80 9.64 -15.24
N PRO A 168 -7.87 9.38 -16.17
CA PRO A 168 -6.57 8.80 -15.86
C PRO A 168 -5.78 9.70 -14.90
N LYS A 169 -5.15 9.09 -13.89
CA LYS A 169 -4.26 9.77 -12.93
C LYS A 169 -2.81 9.37 -13.20
N CYS A 170 -1.90 10.34 -13.10
CA CYS A 170 -0.45 10.08 -13.10
C CYS A 170 0.02 10.06 -11.64
N ILE A 171 0.50 8.91 -11.16
CA ILE A 171 1.07 8.77 -9.82
C ILE A 171 2.59 8.76 -9.92
N ILE A 172 3.23 9.77 -9.32
CA ILE A 172 4.68 9.86 -9.25
C ILE A 172 5.14 9.20 -7.93
N PRO A 173 6.07 8.23 -7.94
CA PRO A 173 6.48 7.49 -6.74
C PRO A 173 7.00 8.36 -5.58
N SER A 174 7.53 9.54 -5.87
CA SER A 174 8.08 10.47 -4.88
C SER A 174 7.02 11.33 -4.17
N GLU A 175 5.75 11.32 -4.61
CA GLU A 175 4.66 12.14 -4.08
C GLU A 175 3.59 11.33 -3.35
N VAL A 176 3.87 10.07 -2.98
CA VAL A 176 2.98 9.36 -2.05
C VAL A 176 3.14 10.01 -0.67
N GLU A 177 2.39 11.09 -0.43
CA GLU A 177 2.06 11.55 0.91
C GLU A 177 1.33 10.38 1.58
N ILE A 178 2.09 9.55 2.28
CA ILE A 178 1.50 8.67 3.30
C ILE A 178 0.77 9.64 4.22
N PRO A 179 -0.57 9.61 4.32
CA PRO A 179 -1.28 10.55 5.16
C PRO A 179 -0.63 10.48 6.55
N GLU A 180 -0.13 11.62 7.04
CA GLU A 180 0.61 11.69 8.31
C GLU A 180 -0.20 11.07 9.47
N LYS A 181 -1.52 10.98 9.27
CA LYS A 181 -2.46 10.33 10.16
C LYS A 181 -3.31 9.27 9.41
N PRO A 182 -3.23 7.99 9.79
CA PRO A 182 -4.12 6.97 9.24
C PRO A 182 -5.58 7.21 9.68
N GLU A 183 -6.53 7.15 8.74
CA GLU A 183 -7.98 7.26 9.03
C GLU A 183 -8.57 5.97 9.62
N VAL A 184 -7.98 4.82 9.27
CA VAL A 184 -8.43 3.50 9.71
C VAL A 184 -7.21 2.66 10.10
N CYS A 185 -7.30 1.98 11.25
CA CYS A 185 -6.27 1.07 11.73
C CYS A 185 -6.81 -0.34 11.88
N ILE A 186 -6.06 -1.33 11.39
CA ILE A 186 -6.33 -2.74 11.64
C ILE A 186 -6.09 -3.06 13.13
N THR A 187 -6.88 -3.97 13.70
CA THR A 187 -6.80 -4.36 15.12
C THR A 187 -5.75 -5.44 15.40
N LEU A 188 -4.75 -5.57 14.52
CA LEU A 188 -3.64 -6.51 14.69
C LEU A 188 -2.81 -6.12 15.92
N TRP A 189 -2.55 -7.09 16.80
CA TRP A 189 -1.73 -6.90 17.99
C TRP A 189 -0.23 -7.05 17.65
N ASP A 190 0.45 -5.92 17.47
CA ASP A 190 1.90 -5.81 17.26
C ASP A 190 2.42 -4.61 18.06
N PRO A 191 2.54 -4.74 19.40
CA PRO A 191 2.61 -3.59 20.29
C PRO A 191 3.86 -2.75 20.09
N VAL A 192 3.72 -1.43 20.26
CA VAL A 192 4.81 -0.46 20.19
C VAL A 192 4.81 0.47 21.39
N CYS A 193 5.98 0.95 21.81
CA CYS A 193 6.12 1.96 22.83
C CYS A 193 6.22 3.33 22.16
N GLY A 194 5.31 4.25 22.50
CA GLY A 194 5.37 5.64 22.07
C GLY A 194 6.41 6.43 22.84
N LYS A 195 6.89 7.54 22.28
CA LYS A 195 7.76 8.51 22.98
C LYS A 195 7.09 9.13 24.22
N ASP A 196 5.76 9.03 24.33
CA ASP A 196 4.98 9.39 25.51
C ASP A 196 5.01 8.33 26.62
N GLY A 197 5.71 7.21 26.41
CA GLY A 197 5.83 6.10 27.35
C GLY A 197 4.59 5.21 27.42
N LYS A 198 3.63 5.35 26.50
CA LYS A 198 2.44 4.47 26.44
C LYS A 198 2.63 3.36 25.42
N THR A 199 2.08 2.19 25.75
CA THR A 199 2.02 1.07 24.82
C THR A 199 0.80 1.21 23.92
N TYR A 200 1.01 1.19 22.62
CA TYR A 200 -0.03 1.16 21.60
C TYR A 200 -0.16 -0.25 21.03
N SER A 201 -1.38 -0.66 20.64
CA SER A 201 -1.67 -1.99 20.10
C SER A 201 -0.88 -2.30 18.82
N ASN A 202 -0.62 -1.28 18.00
CA ASN A 202 0.29 -1.30 16.86
C ASN A 202 0.71 0.13 16.47
N GLU A 203 1.64 0.23 15.51
CA GLU A 203 2.18 1.49 15.01
C GLU A 203 1.09 2.41 14.41
N CYS A 204 0.05 1.84 13.78
CA CYS A 204 -1.05 2.62 13.23
C CYS A 204 -1.79 3.38 14.34
N PHE A 205 -2.11 2.72 15.46
CA PHE A 205 -2.75 3.37 16.61
C PHE A 205 -1.87 4.44 17.26
N ALA A 206 -0.54 4.27 17.26
CA ALA A 206 0.38 5.30 17.74
C ALA A 206 0.32 6.55 16.85
N LYS A 207 0.37 6.37 15.53
CA LYS A 207 0.24 7.47 14.54
C LYS A 207 -1.12 8.15 14.60
N LEU A 208 -2.20 7.39 14.76
CA LEU A 208 -3.56 7.94 14.93
C LEU A 208 -3.66 8.83 16.18
N ALA A 209 -2.93 8.48 17.24
CA ALA A 209 -2.80 9.27 18.45
C ALA A 209 -1.80 10.45 18.33
N GLY A 210 -1.14 10.62 17.18
CA GLY A 210 -0.12 11.65 16.96
C GLY A 210 1.15 11.42 17.78
N VAL A 211 1.44 10.16 18.15
CA VAL A 211 2.60 9.80 18.96
C VAL A 211 3.60 9.03 18.11
N GLU A 212 4.82 9.57 18.03
CA GLU A 212 5.93 8.87 17.39
C GLU A 212 6.34 7.64 18.22
N MET A 213 6.66 6.54 17.52
CA MET A 213 7.21 5.35 18.14
C MET A 213 8.61 5.62 18.69
N ASP A 214 8.85 5.19 19.93
CA ASP A 214 10.18 5.12 20.54
C ASP A 214 10.86 3.79 20.17
N TYR A 215 10.27 2.66 20.55
CA TYR A 215 10.74 1.32 20.20
C TYR A 215 9.62 0.29 20.04
N LYS A 216 9.93 -0.80 19.34
CA LYS A 216 9.01 -1.93 19.15
C LYS A 216 8.85 -2.77 20.41
N GLY A 217 7.64 -3.27 20.63
CA GLY A 217 7.24 -3.99 21.83
C GLY A 217 6.48 -3.10 22.81
N LYS A 218 5.97 -3.71 23.88
CA LYS A 218 5.37 -2.95 24.97
C LYS A 218 6.41 -2.03 25.62
N CYS A 219 5.97 -0.89 26.11
CA CYS A 219 6.83 -0.06 26.95
C CYS A 219 7.33 -0.87 28.15
N LYS A 220 8.63 -0.80 28.39
CA LYS A 220 9.26 -1.33 29.59
C LYS A 220 8.77 -0.49 30.77
N GLU A 221 8.39 -1.16 31.85
CA GLU A 221 8.17 -0.48 33.12
C GLU A 221 9.46 0.24 33.49
N LYS A 222 9.38 1.57 33.73
CA LYS A 222 10.52 2.32 34.21
C LYS A 222 10.85 1.79 35.61
N GLU A 223 12.09 1.37 35.81
CA GLU A 223 12.57 1.07 37.16
C GLU A 223 12.51 2.37 37.97
N CYS A 224 11.81 2.34 39.10
CA CYS A 224 11.79 3.49 39.99
C CYS A 224 13.15 3.59 40.69
N GLN A 225 13.62 4.82 40.95
CA GLN A 225 14.81 5.04 41.78
C GLN A 225 14.40 5.61 43.14
N THR A 226 13.29 6.32 43.19
CA THR A 226 12.73 6.96 44.38
C THR A 226 11.23 6.78 44.45
N ASP A 227 10.64 6.96 45.63
CA ASP A 227 9.19 6.95 45.82
C ASP A 227 8.46 8.00 44.97
N ALA A 228 9.15 9.07 44.54
CA ALA A 228 8.60 10.12 43.70
C ALA A 228 8.39 9.67 42.24
N ASP A 229 9.09 8.63 41.80
CA ASP A 229 8.95 8.06 40.45
C ASP A 229 7.69 7.21 40.30
N CYS A 230 7.00 6.92 41.41
CA CYS A 230 5.86 6.03 41.44
C CYS A 230 4.53 6.78 41.35
N PRO A 231 3.66 6.45 40.38
CA PRO A 231 2.33 7.04 40.29
C PRO A 231 1.48 6.66 41.52
N GLN A 232 0.68 7.61 42.01
CA GLN A 232 -0.20 7.38 43.15
C GLN A 232 -1.36 6.45 42.77
N PRO A 233 -1.80 5.57 43.68
CA PRO A 233 -2.86 4.58 43.39
C PRO A 233 -4.24 5.24 43.22
N LEU A 234 -5.00 4.76 42.23
CA LEU A 234 -6.36 5.19 41.92
C LEU A 234 -7.40 4.24 42.54
N CYS A 235 -8.55 4.78 42.93
CA CYS A 235 -9.59 4.06 43.65
C CYS A 235 -10.77 3.68 42.75
N GLY A 236 -10.99 2.37 42.59
CA GLY A 236 -12.14 1.80 41.88
C GLY A 236 -11.90 1.44 40.40
N PRO A 237 -12.89 0.82 39.73
CA PRO A 237 -12.79 0.47 38.31
C PRO A 237 -12.83 1.72 37.41
N VAL A 238 -12.12 1.64 36.29
CA VAL A 238 -12.12 2.67 35.23
C VAL A 238 -13.51 2.74 34.60
N MET A 239 -14.19 3.88 34.72
CA MET A 239 -15.49 4.13 34.09
C MET A 239 -15.35 5.15 32.95
N PRO A 240 -15.93 4.91 31.76
CA PRO A 240 -15.88 5.86 30.65
C PRO A 240 -16.49 7.21 31.04
N GLY A 241 -15.77 8.30 30.79
CA GLY A 241 -16.27 9.67 31.00
C GLY A 241 -16.28 10.16 32.45
N ARG A 242 -15.68 9.43 33.40
CA ARG A 242 -15.44 9.91 34.77
C ARG A 242 -13.96 9.89 35.12
N PRO A 243 -13.41 10.97 35.68
CA PRO A 243 -12.06 10.93 36.23
C PRO A 243 -12.00 9.94 37.40
N GLN A 244 -10.86 9.27 37.55
CA GLN A 244 -10.65 8.32 38.63
C GLN A 244 -10.13 9.05 39.88
N PRO A 245 -10.77 8.86 41.05
CA PRO A 245 -10.33 9.51 42.27
C PRO A 245 -9.05 8.87 42.82
N LEU A 246 -8.20 9.69 43.45
CA LEU A 246 -7.00 9.24 44.15
C LEU A 246 -7.36 8.55 45.47
N CYS A 247 -6.65 7.47 45.78
CA CYS A 247 -6.76 6.81 47.08
C CYS A 247 -5.91 7.52 48.14
N ILE A 248 -6.53 8.00 49.21
CA ILE A 248 -5.86 8.40 50.45
C ILE A 248 -5.60 7.15 51.30
N GLY A 249 -4.43 7.11 51.95
CA GLY A 249 -4.06 6.07 52.91
C GLY A 249 -3.28 4.90 52.30
N VAL A 250 -3.13 4.88 50.98
CA VAL A 250 -2.18 4.04 50.26
C VAL A 250 -1.19 4.92 49.50
N LYS A 251 0.09 4.55 49.49
CA LYS A 251 1.10 5.19 48.66
C LYS A 251 1.87 4.14 47.89
N SER A 252 2.22 4.46 46.65
CA SER A 252 3.19 3.68 45.89
C SER A 252 4.59 4.05 46.37
N LYS A 253 5.38 3.06 46.77
CA LYS A 253 6.79 3.21 47.11
C LYS A 253 7.66 2.45 46.13
N CYS A 254 8.88 2.94 45.96
CA CYS A 254 9.87 2.24 45.18
C CYS A 254 10.56 1.17 46.03
N ILE A 255 10.36 -0.10 45.69
CA ILE A 255 10.96 -1.24 46.37
C ILE A 255 11.63 -2.12 45.32
N GLU A 256 12.95 -2.24 45.41
CA GLU A 256 13.77 -3.04 44.47
C GLU A 256 13.54 -2.65 42.99
N GLY A 257 13.47 -1.34 42.71
CA GLY A 257 13.25 -0.83 41.36
C GLY A 257 11.81 -0.96 40.85
N LYS A 258 10.87 -1.42 41.68
CA LYS A 258 9.45 -1.58 41.31
C LYS A 258 8.54 -0.78 42.23
N CYS A 259 7.52 -0.15 41.64
CA CYS A 259 6.50 0.55 42.40
C CYS A 259 5.55 -0.45 43.06
N GLN A 260 5.54 -0.49 44.39
CA GLN A 260 4.67 -1.34 45.20
C GLN A 260 3.74 -0.49 46.07
N ILE A 261 2.47 -0.90 46.16
CA ILE A 261 1.48 -0.19 46.98
C ILE A 261 1.67 -0.59 48.45
N GLN A 262 1.87 0.39 49.32
CA GLN A 262 1.84 0.21 50.77
C GLN A 262 0.64 0.93 51.37
N GLN A 263 -0.15 0.20 52.16
CA GLN A 263 -1.21 0.79 52.97
C GLN A 263 -0.58 1.41 54.23
N ILE A 264 -0.73 2.73 54.35
CA ILE A 264 -0.15 3.55 55.43
C ILE A 264 -1.25 3.99 56.41
N GLN A 265 -2.49 4.13 55.94
CA GLN A 265 -3.68 4.51 56.72
C GLN A 265 -4.93 3.79 56.17
N PRO A 266 -6.10 3.86 56.83
CA PRO A 266 -7.36 3.38 56.25
C PRO A 266 -7.64 4.05 54.90
N ILE A 267 -8.10 3.24 53.93
CA ILE A 267 -8.33 3.73 52.56
C ILE A 267 -9.51 4.70 52.58
N GLN A 268 -9.29 5.91 52.05
CA GLN A 268 -10.31 6.94 51.84
C GLN A 268 -10.24 7.43 50.39
N VAL A 269 -11.37 7.84 49.83
CA VAL A 269 -11.46 8.34 48.45
C VAL A 269 -11.57 9.86 48.48
N ILE A 270 -10.77 10.56 47.69
CA ILE A 270 -10.98 12.01 47.47
C ILE A 270 -12.08 12.16 46.43
N PRO A 271 -13.28 12.66 46.77
CA PRO A 271 -14.21 13.11 45.75
C PRO A 271 -13.59 14.31 45.04
N GLU A 272 -13.65 14.33 43.70
CA GLU A 272 -13.27 15.52 42.94
C GLU A 272 -14.07 16.72 43.45
N LYS A 273 -13.39 17.85 43.66
CA LYS A 273 -14.09 19.12 43.87
C LYS A 273 -14.82 19.43 42.56
N GLU A 274 -16.14 19.52 42.62
CA GLU A 274 -17.00 20.08 41.56
C GLU A 274 -16.54 21.49 41.14
#